data_AF-A0A2K3MS29-F1
#
_entry.id   AF-A0A2K3MS29-F1
#
_cell.length_a   1.000
_cell.length_b   1.000
_cell.length_c   1.000
_cell.angle_alpha   90.00
_cell.angle_beta   90.00
_cell.angle_gamma   90.00
#
_symmetry.space_group_name_H-M   'P 1'
#
loop_
_entity.id
_entity.type
_entity.pdbx_description
1 polymer ?
#
loop_
_entity_poly.entity_id
_entity_poly.type
_entity_poly.pdbx_seq_one_letter_code
_entity_poly.pdbx_strand_id
1 'polypeptide(L)'
;MGFVMRNETQFVVDGKPFYVNGWNSYWMMDHSVDFSSRFKVREMMKIGAKMGLTVCRTWAFNDGHYNALQISPGQFDEQVFQALDYVIAEAKQNGIRLLLSLVNNLQPYGGKSMYVKWAWQDGVGVSPSNDSFFYDPSIRSYFKNYIKGGEPNKGGKALQTPIFLYLQDLNLRPYLRKQVLVSLTS
;
A
#
# COMPACT_ATOMS: atom_id res chain seq x y z
N MET A 1 -8.27 15.18 -9.53
CA MET A 1 -9.26 14.10 -9.31
C MET A 1 -9.72 14.21 -7.86
N GLY A 2 -11.02 14.37 -7.60
CA GLY A 2 -11.54 14.37 -6.23
C GLY A 2 -11.47 12.98 -5.57
N PHE A 3 -11.69 12.91 -4.26
CA PHE A 3 -11.73 11.63 -3.52
C PHE A 3 -12.95 10.80 -3.88
N VAL A 4 -12.77 9.47 -3.88
CA VAL A 4 -13.90 8.55 -3.92
C VAL A 4 -14.50 8.51 -2.53
N MET A 5 -15.77 8.86 -2.43
CA MET A 5 -16.56 8.77 -1.21
C MET A 5 -17.63 7.69 -1.38
N ARG A 6 -18.32 7.38 -0.29
CA ARG A 6 -19.45 6.47 -0.27
C ARG A 6 -20.71 7.26 0.06
N ASN A 7 -21.74 7.12 -0.77
CA ASN A 7 -23.10 7.55 -0.47
C ASN A 7 -23.97 6.29 -0.36
N GLU A 8 -24.36 5.91 0.85
CA GLU A 8 -25.09 4.68 1.17
C GLU A 8 -24.46 3.41 0.62
N THR A 9 -24.86 2.93 -0.56
CA THR A 9 -24.32 1.72 -1.22
C THR A 9 -23.54 2.03 -2.49
N GLN A 10 -23.44 3.31 -2.87
CA GLN A 10 -22.86 3.78 -4.12
C GLN A 10 -21.56 4.55 -3.87
N PHE A 11 -20.53 4.31 -4.69
CA PHE A 11 -19.36 5.19 -4.71
C PHE A 11 -19.66 6.47 -5.48
N VAL A 12 -19.13 7.60 -4.99
CA VAL A 12 -19.32 8.92 -5.61
C VAL A 12 -18.01 9.69 -5.67
N VAL A 13 -17.85 10.50 -6.71
CA VAL A 13 -16.74 11.45 -6.89
C VAL A 13 -17.35 12.79 -7.31
N ASP A 14 -17.01 13.86 -6.59
CA ASP A 14 -17.49 15.22 -6.91
C ASP A 14 -19.02 15.27 -7.08
N GLY A 15 -19.75 14.54 -6.21
CA GLY A 15 -21.21 14.45 -6.20
C GLY A 15 -21.84 13.53 -7.26
N LYS A 16 -21.04 12.91 -8.14
CA LYS A 16 -21.53 12.03 -9.22
C LYS A 16 -21.29 10.56 -8.91
N PRO A 17 -22.17 9.64 -9.34
CA PRO A 17 -21.92 8.20 -9.24
C PRO A 17 -20.59 7.81 -9.89
N PHE A 18 -19.81 7.01 -9.18
CA PHE A 18 -18.56 6.45 -9.64
C PHE A 18 -18.67 4.92 -9.69
N TYR A 19 -18.37 4.33 -10.84
CA TYR A 19 -18.37 2.89 -11.03
C TYR A 19 -16.93 2.38 -11.16
N VAL A 20 -16.64 1.33 -10.41
CA VAL A 20 -15.34 0.66 -10.46
C VAL A 20 -15.35 -0.31 -11.64
N ASN A 21 -14.47 -0.06 -12.60
CA ASN A 21 -14.10 -1.02 -13.64
C ASN A 21 -12.57 -1.09 -13.64
N GLY A 22 -11.99 -2.25 -13.33
CA GLY A 22 -10.59 -2.26 -12.91
C GLY A 22 -9.86 -3.56 -13.12
N TRP A 23 -8.59 -3.54 -12.75
CA TRP A 23 -7.68 -4.68 -12.86
C TRP A 23 -6.74 -4.77 -11.67
N ASN A 24 -5.96 -5.85 -11.60
CA ASN A 24 -4.93 -6.07 -10.60
C ASN A 24 -3.54 -6.09 -11.27
N SER A 25 -2.56 -5.43 -10.66
CA SER A 25 -1.15 -5.48 -11.08
C SER A 25 -0.24 -5.28 -9.88
N TYR A 26 0.01 -6.37 -9.14
CA TYR A 26 0.75 -6.35 -7.89
C TYR A 26 2.22 -5.91 -8.02
N TRP A 27 2.81 -6.11 -9.20
CA TRP A 27 4.24 -5.96 -9.48
C TRP A 27 4.70 -4.51 -9.74
N MET A 28 3.78 -3.54 -9.79
CA MET A 28 4.07 -2.19 -10.29
C MET A 28 5.17 -1.47 -9.48
N MET A 29 5.12 -1.54 -8.15
CA MET A 29 6.12 -0.92 -7.28
C MET A 29 7.49 -1.59 -7.47
N ASP A 30 7.56 -2.92 -7.34
CA ASP A 30 8.79 -3.72 -7.46
C ASP A 30 9.49 -3.51 -8.81
N HIS A 31 8.73 -3.52 -9.91
CA HIS A 31 9.28 -3.28 -11.25
C HIS A 31 9.59 -1.79 -11.55
N SER A 32 9.24 -0.87 -10.65
CA SER A 32 9.59 0.55 -10.78
C SER A 32 10.88 0.92 -10.06
N VAL A 33 11.46 -0.02 -9.29
CA VAL A 33 12.78 0.17 -8.64
C VAL A 33 13.85 0.35 -9.70
N ASP A 34 13.89 -0.53 -10.71
CA ASP A 34 14.75 -0.36 -11.88
C ASP A 34 14.14 0.66 -12.86
N PHE A 35 14.89 1.73 -13.13
CA PHE A 35 14.52 2.75 -14.11
C PHE A 35 14.31 2.19 -15.52
N SER A 36 15.06 1.14 -15.89
CA SER A 36 14.96 0.52 -17.20
C SER A 36 13.60 -0.15 -17.44
N SER A 37 12.90 -0.56 -16.37
CA SER A 37 11.60 -1.24 -16.45
C SER A 37 10.39 -0.35 -16.16
N ARG A 38 10.59 0.89 -15.69
CA ARG A 38 9.51 1.86 -15.37
C ARG A 38 8.54 2.12 -16.51
N PHE A 39 8.99 2.02 -17.76
CA PHE A 39 8.12 2.20 -18.91
C PHE A 39 6.95 1.18 -18.91
N LYS A 40 7.15 -0.03 -18.36
CA LYS A 40 6.10 -1.07 -18.31
C LYS A 40 4.90 -0.62 -17.49
N VAL A 41 5.13 0.09 -16.38
CA VAL A 41 4.05 0.65 -15.54
C VAL A 41 3.28 1.72 -16.30
N ARG A 42 3.99 2.65 -16.94
CA ARG A 42 3.38 3.69 -17.78
C ARG A 42 2.51 3.08 -18.88
N GLU A 43 3.03 2.11 -19.62
CA GLU A 43 2.28 1.47 -20.70
C GLU A 43 1.07 0.69 -20.17
N MET A 44 1.17 0.03 -19.02
CA MET A 44 0.03 -0.63 -18.38
C MET A 44 -1.07 0.38 -17.99
N MET A 45 -0.71 1.53 -17.42
CA MET A 45 -1.67 2.58 -17.08
C MET A 45 -2.37 3.15 -18.32
N LYS A 46 -1.60 3.42 -19.39
CA LYS A 46 -2.14 3.90 -20.68
C LYS A 46 -3.12 2.90 -21.30
N ILE A 47 -2.76 1.61 -21.31
CA ILE A 47 -3.63 0.55 -21.85
C ILE A 47 -4.92 0.48 -21.03
N GLY A 48 -4.82 0.47 -19.70
CA GLY A 48 -6.00 0.47 -18.82
C GLY A 48 -6.92 1.65 -19.08
N ALA A 49 -6.37 2.86 -19.18
CA ALA A 49 -7.13 4.06 -19.51
C ALA A 49 -7.78 3.98 -20.90
N LYS A 50 -7.05 3.51 -21.92
CA LYS A 50 -7.57 3.32 -23.29
C LYS A 50 -8.72 2.31 -23.34
N MET A 51 -8.71 1.31 -22.46
CA MET A 51 -9.78 0.33 -22.31
C MET A 51 -10.98 0.83 -21.47
N GLY A 52 -10.92 2.06 -20.97
CA GLY A 52 -11.97 2.62 -20.10
C GLY A 52 -11.97 2.05 -18.68
N LEU A 53 -10.85 1.49 -18.22
CA LEU A 53 -10.68 1.09 -16.81
C LEU A 53 -10.44 2.32 -15.94
N THR A 54 -10.97 2.31 -14.72
CA THR A 54 -10.98 3.45 -13.79
C THR A 54 -10.17 3.20 -12.52
N VAL A 55 -9.92 1.94 -12.16
CA VAL A 55 -9.21 1.57 -10.92
C VAL A 55 -8.19 0.47 -11.15
N CYS A 56 -6.98 0.63 -10.62
CA CYS A 56 -5.99 -0.45 -10.53
C CYS A 56 -5.75 -0.81 -9.05
N ARG A 57 -5.86 -2.10 -8.72
CA ARG A 57 -5.40 -2.63 -7.44
C ARG A 57 -3.94 -3.06 -7.56
N THR A 58 -3.09 -2.54 -6.69
CA THR A 58 -1.65 -2.85 -6.64
C THR A 58 -1.17 -2.95 -5.19
N TRP A 59 0.08 -3.37 -5.00
CA TRP A 59 0.68 -3.51 -3.68
C TRP A 59 1.50 -2.28 -3.34
N ALA A 60 1.20 -1.72 -2.17
CA ALA A 60 2.07 -0.80 -1.46
C ALA A 60 2.54 -1.57 -0.22
N PHE A 61 3.26 -2.68 -0.44
CA PHE A 61 4.02 -3.44 0.55
C PHE A 61 5.02 -4.33 -0.18
N ASN A 62 6.15 -4.59 0.48
CA ASN A 62 7.08 -5.68 0.19
C ASN A 62 7.92 -5.85 1.46
N ASP A 63 7.65 -6.90 2.24
CA ASP A 63 8.13 -7.04 3.61
C ASP A 63 9.32 -8.00 3.66
N GLY A 64 10.53 -7.47 3.87
CA GLY A 64 11.75 -8.26 4.13
C GLY A 64 12.21 -9.16 2.97
N HIS A 65 11.82 -8.86 1.73
CA HIS A 65 12.19 -9.62 0.52
C HIS A 65 13.13 -8.83 -0.42
N TYR A 66 13.49 -9.38 -1.58
CA TYR A 66 14.13 -8.63 -2.67
C TYR A 66 13.28 -7.39 -3.03
N ASN A 67 13.92 -6.22 -3.16
CA ASN A 67 13.27 -4.91 -3.29
C ASN A 67 12.25 -4.60 -2.18
N ALA A 68 12.54 -4.99 -0.94
CA ALA A 68 11.67 -4.72 0.20
C ALA A 68 11.38 -3.22 0.33
N LEU A 69 10.10 -2.86 0.40
CA LEU A 69 9.69 -1.53 0.82
C LEU A 69 9.96 -1.36 2.31
N GLN A 70 9.62 -2.37 3.11
CA GLN A 70 9.93 -2.42 4.54
C GLN A 70 10.95 -3.54 4.79
N ILE A 71 12.17 -3.14 5.10
CA ILE A 71 13.32 -4.04 5.30
C ILE A 71 13.19 -4.77 6.65
N SER A 72 12.82 -4.02 7.68
CA SER A 72 12.55 -4.46 9.05
C SER A 72 11.50 -3.53 9.68
N PRO A 73 10.91 -3.85 10.86
CA PRO A 73 9.86 -3.02 11.44
C PRO A 73 10.27 -1.54 11.56
N GLY A 74 9.58 -0.67 10.81
CA GLY A 74 9.85 0.77 10.81
C GLY A 74 11.09 1.22 10.03
N GLN A 75 11.81 0.33 9.37
CA GLN A 75 12.91 0.66 8.45
C GLN A 75 12.49 0.42 7.01
N PHE A 76 12.67 1.44 6.17
CA PHE A 76 12.18 1.45 4.80
C PHE A 76 13.29 1.73 3.81
N ASP A 77 13.11 1.23 2.58
CA ASP A 77 13.96 1.56 1.45
C ASP A 77 13.39 2.75 0.68
N GLU A 78 14.11 3.88 0.70
CA GLU A 78 13.73 5.12 0.02
C GLU A 78 13.67 4.95 -1.50
N GLN A 79 14.52 4.09 -2.10
CA GLN A 79 14.48 3.82 -3.53
C GLN A 79 13.17 3.13 -3.93
N VAL A 80 12.68 2.22 -3.08
CA VAL A 80 11.41 1.52 -3.30
C VAL A 80 10.22 2.44 -3.02
N PHE A 81 10.33 3.39 -2.08
CA PHE A 81 9.33 4.47 -1.94
C PHE A 81 9.21 5.32 -3.19
N GLN A 82 10.33 5.77 -3.77
CA GLN A 82 10.31 6.52 -5.02
C GLN A 82 9.74 5.72 -6.20
N ALA A 83 9.89 4.39 -6.17
CA ALA A 83 9.25 3.49 -7.12
C ALA A 83 7.72 3.50 -6.95
N LEU A 84 7.21 3.46 -5.72
CA LEU A 84 5.77 3.61 -5.43
C LEU A 84 5.25 5.00 -5.85
N ASP A 85 6.00 6.07 -5.58
CA ASP A 85 5.66 7.43 -5.99
C ASP A 85 5.49 7.53 -7.52
N TYR A 86 6.37 6.88 -8.27
CA TYR A 86 6.28 6.81 -9.72
C TYR A 86 4.98 6.11 -10.18
N VAL A 87 4.60 4.99 -9.56
CA VAL A 87 3.31 4.31 -9.87
C VAL A 87 2.12 5.24 -9.63
N ILE A 88 2.15 6.01 -8.55
CA ILE A 88 1.07 6.94 -8.18
C ILE A 88 1.00 8.12 -9.15
N ALA A 89 2.15 8.66 -9.54
CA ALA A 89 2.25 9.73 -10.53
C ALA A 89 1.71 9.27 -11.89
N GLU A 90 2.10 8.08 -12.37
CA GLU A 90 1.62 7.50 -13.62
C GLU A 90 0.11 7.22 -13.60
N ALA A 91 -0.42 6.68 -12.49
CA ALA A 91 -1.85 6.48 -12.33
C ALA A 91 -2.62 7.82 -12.44
N LYS A 92 -2.15 8.85 -11.73
CA LYS A 92 -2.75 10.20 -11.76
C LYS A 92 -2.73 10.81 -13.16
N GLN A 93 -1.61 10.69 -13.89
CA GLN A 93 -1.48 11.20 -15.25
C GLN A 93 -2.45 10.54 -16.22
N ASN A 94 -2.79 9.26 -16.00
CA ASN A 94 -3.71 8.50 -16.85
C ASN A 94 -5.15 8.49 -16.33
N GLY A 95 -5.47 9.26 -15.29
CA GLY A 95 -6.82 9.30 -14.70
C GLY A 95 -7.24 8.01 -13.99
N ILE A 96 -6.28 7.14 -13.65
CA ILE A 96 -6.50 5.87 -12.96
C ILE A 96 -6.42 6.08 -11.46
N ARG A 97 -7.39 5.53 -10.73
CA ARG A 97 -7.37 5.50 -9.26
C ARG A 97 -6.68 4.24 -8.75
N LEU A 98 -6.02 4.33 -7.61
CA LEU A 98 -5.32 3.19 -7.03
C LEU A 98 -6.05 2.65 -5.79
N LEU A 99 -6.15 1.32 -5.72
CA LEU A 99 -6.48 0.59 -4.51
C LEU A 99 -5.19 -0.07 -4.00
N LEU A 100 -4.58 0.53 -2.98
CA LEU A 100 -3.29 0.09 -2.44
C LEU A 100 -3.51 -0.95 -1.33
N SER A 101 -3.06 -2.18 -1.57
CA SER A 101 -2.97 -3.20 -0.51
C SER A 101 -1.75 -2.92 0.35
N LEU A 102 -1.88 -3.05 1.67
CA LEU A 102 -0.84 -2.65 2.64
C LEU A 102 -0.09 -3.82 3.30
N VAL A 103 -0.58 -5.05 3.15
CA VAL A 103 0.05 -6.28 3.65
C VAL A 103 -0.55 -7.48 2.91
N ASN A 104 0.16 -8.61 2.88
CA ASN A 104 -0.33 -9.88 2.35
C ASN A 104 -0.70 -10.88 3.46
N ASN A 105 -1.66 -11.76 3.17
CA ASN A 105 -1.92 -12.94 4.00
C ASN A 105 -1.10 -14.17 3.57
N LEU A 106 -0.74 -14.22 2.28
CA LEU A 106 0.10 -15.26 1.71
C LEU A 106 1.58 -14.86 1.82
N GLN A 107 2.46 -15.84 1.62
CA GLN A 107 3.92 -15.65 1.72
C GLN A 107 4.58 -14.73 0.67
N PRO A 108 4.07 -14.61 -0.58
CA PRO A 108 4.74 -13.77 -1.57
C PRO A 108 4.87 -12.32 -1.08
N TYR A 109 6.07 -11.76 -1.27
CA TYR A 109 6.45 -10.40 -0.86
C TYR A 109 6.35 -10.19 0.67
N GLY A 110 6.50 -11.28 1.43
CA GLY A 110 6.47 -11.30 2.88
C GLY A 110 5.05 -11.42 3.44
N GLY A 111 4.44 -10.29 3.83
CA GLY A 111 3.13 -10.29 4.47
C GLY A 111 3.15 -10.73 5.92
N LYS A 112 2.00 -11.21 6.43
CA LYS A 112 1.80 -11.48 7.87
C LYS A 112 2.84 -12.41 8.50
N SER A 113 3.34 -13.39 7.74
CA SER A 113 4.39 -14.30 8.21
C SER A 113 5.72 -13.60 8.48
N MET A 114 6.04 -12.56 7.69
CA MET A 114 7.26 -11.78 7.91
C MET A 114 7.17 -10.94 9.19
N TYR A 115 5.99 -10.39 9.50
CA TYR A 115 5.75 -9.69 10.76
C TYR A 115 5.90 -10.60 11.99
N VAL A 116 5.41 -11.84 11.92
CA VAL A 116 5.63 -12.83 12.99
C VAL A 116 7.11 -13.17 13.13
N LYS A 117 7.82 -13.32 12.00
CA LYS A 117 9.27 -13.57 12.00
C LYS A 117 10.05 -12.41 12.63
N TRP A 118 9.73 -11.16 12.31
CA TRP A 118 10.37 -10.00 12.94
C TRP A 118 10.13 -9.97 14.45
N ALA A 119 8.91 -10.24 14.90
CA ALA A 119 8.62 -10.30 16.34
C ALA A 119 9.47 -11.36 17.06
N TRP A 120 9.68 -12.52 16.46
CA TRP A 120 10.60 -13.52 17.01
C TRP A 120 12.07 -13.08 17.02
N GLN A 121 12.53 -12.41 15.97
CA GLN A 121 13.90 -11.89 15.89
C GLN A 121 14.15 -10.81 16.95
N ASP A 122 13.12 -10.04 17.30
CA ASP A 122 13.15 -9.06 18.38
C ASP A 122 12.99 -9.69 19.78
N GLY A 123 12.89 -11.02 19.88
CA GLY A 123 12.74 -11.73 21.15
C GLY A 123 11.33 -11.65 21.75
N VAL A 124 10.32 -11.22 20.99
CA VAL A 124 8.93 -11.21 21.43
C VAL A 124 8.41 -12.65 21.48
N GLY A 125 7.89 -13.06 22.65
CA GLY A 125 7.34 -14.40 22.89
C GLY A 125 5.97 -14.62 22.21
N VAL A 126 5.92 -14.52 20.88
CA VAL A 126 4.69 -14.74 20.10
C VAL A 126 4.51 -16.21 19.71
N SER A 127 3.26 -16.63 19.54
CA SER A 127 2.91 -17.95 19.01
C SER A 127 3.45 -18.14 17.59
N PRO A 128 3.88 -19.36 17.19
CA PRO A 128 4.31 -19.67 15.83
C PRO A 128 3.23 -19.59 14.76
N SER A 129 1.97 -19.40 15.15
CA SER A 129 0.93 -19.17 14.17
C SER A 129 1.10 -17.83 13.48
N ASN A 130 0.92 -17.82 12.15
CA ASN A 130 0.84 -16.59 11.37
C ASN A 130 -0.33 -15.69 11.80
N ASP A 131 -1.31 -16.24 12.52
CA ASP A 131 -2.47 -15.48 13.00
C ASP A 131 -2.12 -14.57 14.19
N SER A 132 -0.93 -14.73 14.80
CA SER A 132 -0.37 -13.78 15.77
C SER A 132 -0.38 -12.34 15.22
N PHE A 133 -0.27 -12.17 13.90
CA PHE A 133 -0.42 -10.87 13.24
C PHE A 133 -1.72 -10.13 13.61
N PHE A 134 -2.82 -10.86 13.78
CA PHE A 134 -4.13 -10.25 13.98
C PHE A 134 -4.38 -9.82 15.43
N TYR A 135 -3.72 -10.43 16.41
CA TYR A 135 -4.03 -10.21 17.84
C TYR A 135 -2.85 -9.78 18.71
N ASP A 136 -1.61 -10.07 18.33
CA ASP A 136 -0.44 -9.71 19.13
C ASP A 136 -0.22 -8.18 19.16
N PRO A 137 -0.07 -7.56 20.35
CA PRO A 137 0.06 -6.12 20.48
C PRO A 137 1.35 -5.57 19.87
N SER A 138 2.46 -6.32 19.92
CA SER A 138 3.74 -5.89 19.35
C SER A 138 3.68 -5.88 17.83
N ILE A 139 3.14 -6.95 17.22
CA ILE A 139 2.97 -7.03 15.77
C ILE A 139 1.98 -5.95 15.27
N ARG A 140 0.88 -5.72 16.00
CA ARG A 140 -0.03 -4.61 15.71
C ARG A 140 0.66 -3.25 15.77
N SER A 141 1.65 -3.08 16.66
CA SER A 141 2.46 -1.86 16.74
C SER A 141 3.33 -1.70 15.48
N TYR A 142 4.00 -2.77 15.05
CA TYR A 142 4.81 -2.77 13.82
C TYR A 142 3.98 -2.37 12.61
N PHE A 143 2.81 -2.97 12.42
CA PHE A 143 1.93 -2.64 11.29
C PHE A 143 1.35 -1.22 11.39
N LYS A 144 1.08 -0.70 12.59
CA LYS A 144 0.69 0.71 12.76
C LYS A 144 1.81 1.68 12.39
N ASN A 145 3.05 1.34 12.73
CA ASN A 145 4.22 2.13 12.34
C ASN A 145 4.43 2.11 10.83
N TYR A 146 4.19 0.95 10.20
CA TYR A 146 4.13 0.82 8.75
C TYR A 146 3.12 1.79 8.11
N ILE A 147 1.87 1.77 8.58
CA ILE A 147 0.81 2.67 8.08
C ILE A 147 1.21 4.15 8.23
N LYS A 148 1.92 4.49 9.30
CA LYS A 148 2.40 5.86 9.56
C LYS A 148 3.62 6.26 8.72
N GLY A 149 4.24 5.34 7.98
CA GLY A 149 5.44 5.62 7.17
C GLY A 149 6.75 5.72 7.97
N GLY A 150 6.80 5.12 9.17
CA GLY A 150 7.98 5.18 10.06
C GLY A 150 8.10 6.47 10.89
N GLU A 151 9.06 6.50 11.81
CA GLU A 151 9.49 7.75 12.46
C GLU A 151 10.60 8.40 11.62
N PRO A 152 10.63 9.74 11.50
CA PRO A 152 11.68 10.42 10.75
C PRO A 152 13.04 10.15 11.39
N ASN A 153 13.99 9.65 10.60
CA ASN A 153 15.38 9.52 11.02
C ASN A 153 15.92 10.92 11.38
N LYS A 154 16.45 11.06 12.61
CA LYS A 154 17.11 12.28 13.09
C LYS A 154 18.36 12.56 12.24
N GLY A 155 18.21 13.31 11.14
CA GLY A 155 19.37 13.86 10.41
C GLY A 155 19.28 13.92 8.88
N GLY A 156 18.23 13.37 8.25
CA GLY A 156 18.09 13.42 6.79
C GLY A 156 16.95 14.34 6.36
N LYS A 157 17.24 15.41 5.60
CA LYS A 157 16.21 16.07 4.79
C LYS A 157 15.84 15.11 3.66
N ALA A 158 14.65 14.49 3.73
CA ALA A 158 14.06 13.80 2.60
C ALA A 158 12.54 13.92 2.66
N LEU A 159 11.93 14.01 1.48
CA LEU A 159 10.49 14.11 1.22
C LEU A 159 9.77 12.83 1.64
N GLN A 160 9.73 12.57 2.94
CA GLN A 160 9.07 11.40 3.51
C GLN A 160 7.57 11.68 3.50
N THR A 161 6.92 11.41 2.36
CA THR A 161 5.46 11.41 2.30
C THR A 161 5.02 10.11 2.96
N PRO A 162 4.47 10.11 4.19
CA PRO A 162 4.03 8.89 4.82
C PRO A 162 3.10 8.11 3.90
N ILE A 163 3.08 6.79 4.00
CA ILE A 163 1.95 5.98 3.48
C ILE A 163 0.62 6.55 4.02
N PHE A 164 0.68 7.16 5.21
CA PHE A 164 -0.39 7.94 5.79
C PHE A 164 -0.76 9.21 5.01
N LEU A 165 0.14 9.94 4.34
CA LEU A 165 -0.24 11.08 3.47
C LEU A 165 -0.94 10.62 2.19
N TYR A 166 -0.61 9.44 1.66
CA TYR A 166 -1.42 8.79 0.61
C TYR A 166 -2.83 8.41 1.10
N LEU A 167 -3.02 8.29 2.41
CA LEU A 167 -4.29 7.98 3.06
C LEU A 167 -4.96 9.20 3.74
N GLN A 168 -4.26 10.30 4.03
CA GLN A 168 -4.76 11.47 4.79
C GLN A 168 -5.40 12.53 3.91
N ASP A 169 -5.13 12.46 2.61
CA ASP A 169 -5.95 13.12 1.61
C ASP A 169 -7.40 12.50 1.63
N LEU A 170 -7.60 11.36 2.32
CA LEU A 170 -8.89 10.95 2.89
C LEU A 170 -9.09 11.59 4.27
N ASN A 171 -9.80 12.71 4.33
CA ASN A 171 -10.19 13.40 5.57
C ASN A 171 -11.26 12.58 6.35
N LEU A 172 -10.86 11.42 6.90
CA LEU A 172 -11.75 10.48 7.57
C LEU A 172 -11.88 10.86 9.04
N ARG A 173 -13.10 11.27 9.43
CA ARG A 173 -13.52 11.34 10.83
C ARG A 173 -13.23 10.00 11.54
N PRO A 174 -13.00 9.99 12.87
CA PRO A 174 -12.55 8.81 13.62
C PRO A 174 -13.38 7.53 13.42
N TYR A 175 -14.64 7.67 13.00
CA TYR A 175 -15.59 6.56 12.79
C TYR A 175 -15.53 5.89 11.40
N LEU A 176 -14.80 6.43 10.41
CA LEU A 176 -14.72 5.86 9.06
C LEU A 176 -13.41 5.09 8.77
N ARG A 177 -12.61 4.79 9.80
CA ARG A 177 -11.37 3.97 9.73
C ARG A 177 -11.57 2.52 9.27
N LYS A 178 -12.80 2.07 8.94
CA LYS A 178 -13.15 0.67 8.64
C LYS A 178 -13.25 0.30 7.14
N GLN A 179 -12.88 1.17 6.19
CA GLN A 179 -13.14 0.90 4.76
C GLN A 179 -11.95 1.01 3.80
N VAL A 180 -10.71 0.93 4.29
CA VAL A 180 -9.51 0.67 3.46
C VAL A 180 -8.98 -0.76 3.66
N LEU A 181 -9.76 -1.64 4.30
CA LEU A 181 -9.33 -3.00 4.60
C LEU A 181 -10.48 -4.00 4.36
N VAL A 182 -10.72 -4.39 3.12
CA VAL A 182 -11.44 -5.65 2.83
C VAL A 182 -10.82 -6.31 1.60
N SER A 183 -9.93 -7.27 1.85
CA SER A 183 -9.76 -8.44 0.99
C SER A 183 -9.01 -9.51 1.80
N LEU A 184 -9.62 -9.97 2.89
CA LEU A 184 -9.30 -11.24 3.53
C LEU A 184 -10.57 -11.80 4.19
N THR A 185 -11.55 -12.20 3.38
CA THR A 185 -12.54 -13.25 3.73
C THR A 185 -13.27 -13.67 2.46
N SER A 186 -12.85 -14.82 1.91
CA SER A 186 -13.72 -15.87 1.40
C SER A 186 -12.97 -17.17 1.61
#